data_AF-A0A934R9K7-F1
#
_entry.id   AF-A0A934R9K7-F1
#
_cell.length_a   1.000
_cell.length_b   1.000
_cell.length_c   1.000
_cell.angle_alpha   90.00
_cell.angle_beta   90.00
_cell.angle_gamma   90.00
#
_symmetry.space_group_name_H-M   'P 1'
#
loop_
_entity.id
_entity.type
_entity.pdbx_description
1 polymer ?
#
loop_
_entity_poly.entity_id
_entity_poly.type
_entity_poly.pdbx_seq_one_letter_code
_entity_poly.pdbx_strand_id
1 'polypeptide(L)'
;MQNQQHTPQATVVLKDGLTPLATWSHDFDQRPTIGEILTLPAAVQARLEGYSPEAAVTRIELRTSPKPDRIELEADCRTPKEKRPVVVLNSDRIRDSLHESAEAHLRKTLRFPLVSWEHSPHPDPVVRFHDPVTNHKTCPPEVRAGLIELLYPEMEIGAPV
;
A
#
# COMPACT_ATOMS: atom_id res chain seq x y z
N MET A 1 -31.34 32.68 5.62
CA MET A 1 -31.17 31.21 5.60
C MET A 1 -29.80 30.93 5.01
N GLN A 2 -28.81 30.57 5.84
CA GLN A 2 -27.47 30.22 5.36
C GLN A 2 -27.50 28.75 4.94
N ASN A 3 -27.36 28.49 3.63
CA ASN A 3 -27.06 27.15 3.12
C ASN A 3 -25.66 26.79 3.63
N GLN A 4 -25.59 25.98 4.69
CA GLN A 4 -24.35 25.28 5.01
C GLN A 4 -24.11 24.30 3.87
N GLN A 5 -23.24 24.67 2.93
CA GLN A 5 -22.66 23.72 2.00
C GLN A 5 -21.90 22.71 2.86
N HIS A 6 -22.47 21.52 3.03
CA HIS A 6 -21.75 20.40 3.61
C HIS A 6 -20.61 20.06 2.66
N THR A 7 -19.40 20.47 3.00
CA THR A 7 -18.19 20.02 2.33
C THR A 7 -18.12 18.50 2.54
N PRO A 8 -18.21 17.67 1.49
CA PRO A 8 -18.14 16.23 1.64
C PRO A 8 -16.75 15.83 2.15
N GLN A 9 -16.70 15.35 3.38
CA GLN A 9 -15.50 14.75 3.94
C GLN A 9 -15.30 13.35 3.33
N ALA A 10 -14.08 13.08 2.85
CA ALA A 10 -13.72 11.80 2.28
C ALA A 10 -12.45 11.22 2.92
N THR A 11 -12.39 9.90 3.04
CA THR A 11 -11.15 9.16 3.27
C THR A 11 -10.48 8.90 1.93
N VAL A 12 -9.31 9.48 1.73
CA VAL A 12 -8.51 9.32 0.53
C VAL A 12 -7.46 8.23 0.75
N VAL A 13 -7.38 7.26 -0.16
CA VAL A 13 -6.38 6.19 -0.15
C VAL A 13 -5.55 6.30 -1.42
N LEU A 14 -4.25 6.58 -1.28
CA LEU A 14 -3.30 6.58 -2.38
C LEU A 14 -2.73 5.18 -2.58
N LYS A 15 -2.59 4.74 -3.84
CA LYS A 15 -2.03 3.44 -4.21
C LYS A 15 -1.03 3.56 -5.35
N ASP A 16 -0.18 2.56 -5.54
CA ASP A 16 0.67 2.39 -6.73
C ASP A 16 0.25 1.19 -7.59
N GLY A 17 -1.06 1.12 -7.85
CA GLY A 17 -1.73 0.04 -8.55
C GLY A 17 -2.49 -0.86 -7.58
N LEU A 18 -1.78 -1.60 -6.72
CA LEU A 18 -2.39 -2.51 -5.75
C LEU A 18 -2.06 -2.17 -4.30
N THR A 19 -0.86 -1.64 -4.05
CA THR A 19 -0.40 -1.42 -2.68
C THR A 19 -0.84 -0.04 -2.18
N PRO A 20 -1.48 0.04 -0.99
CA PRO A 20 -1.69 1.32 -0.32
C PRO A 20 -0.38 2.03 0.02
N LEU A 21 -0.35 3.33 -0.21
CA LEU A 21 0.80 4.22 0.06
C LEU A 21 0.55 5.13 1.25
N ALA A 22 -0.65 5.70 1.31
CA ALA A 22 -1.05 6.64 2.34
C ALA A 22 -2.57 6.72 2.41
N THR A 23 -3.07 7.03 3.60
CA THR A 23 -4.49 7.30 3.84
C THR A 23 -4.62 8.60 4.64
N TRP A 24 -5.52 9.49 4.23
CA TRP A 24 -5.84 10.73 4.97
C TRP A 24 -7.29 11.16 4.76
N SER A 25 -7.79 12.02 5.64
CA SER A 25 -9.10 12.67 5.45
C SER A 25 -8.93 13.98 4.69
N HIS A 26 -9.83 14.26 3.76
CA HIS A 26 -9.84 15.51 3.00
C HIS A 26 -11.27 16.02 2.80
N ASP A 27 -11.43 17.33 2.91
CA ASP A 27 -12.68 18.02 2.64
C ASP A 27 -12.58 18.63 1.25
N PHE A 28 -13.45 18.18 0.34
CA PHE A 28 -13.43 18.63 -1.04
C PHE A 28 -14.48 19.73 -1.25
N ASP A 29 -14.10 20.86 -1.85
CA ASP A 29 -15.05 21.89 -2.27
C ASP A 29 -16.11 21.32 -3.22
N GLN A 30 -15.65 20.45 -4.14
CA GLN A 30 -16.47 19.64 -5.00
C GLN A 30 -15.91 18.22 -5.04
N ARG A 31 -16.79 17.21 -4.97
CA ARG A 31 -16.38 15.82 -5.11
C ARG A 31 -15.61 15.61 -6.43
N PRO A 32 -14.42 15.00 -6.40
CA PRO A 32 -13.64 14.77 -7.61
C PRO A 32 -14.29 13.72 -8.50
N THR A 33 -13.77 13.57 -9.72
CA THR A 33 -14.25 12.63 -10.73
C THR A 33 -13.19 11.59 -11.07
N ILE A 34 -13.61 10.40 -11.53
CA ILE A 34 -12.66 9.36 -11.98
C ILE A 34 -11.87 9.90 -13.18
N GLY A 35 -10.54 9.75 -13.13
CA GLY A 35 -9.59 10.27 -14.09
C GLY A 35 -9.05 11.66 -13.77
N GLU A 36 -9.64 12.38 -12.80
CA GLU A 36 -9.14 13.67 -12.33
C GLU A 36 -7.77 13.53 -11.67
N ILE A 37 -6.88 14.48 -11.94
CA ILE A 37 -5.54 14.52 -11.34
C ILE A 37 -5.59 15.46 -10.13
N LEU A 38 -5.21 14.93 -8.97
CA LEU A 38 -5.16 15.68 -7.72
C LEU A 38 -3.72 15.85 -7.26
N THR A 39 -3.38 17.06 -6.82
CA THR A 39 -2.11 17.35 -6.14
C THR A 39 -2.16 16.83 -4.71
N LEU A 40 -1.17 16.03 -4.33
CA LEU A 40 -1.09 15.45 -2.99
C LEU A 40 -0.76 16.54 -1.94
N PRO A 41 -1.28 16.46 -0.71
CA PRO A 41 -0.87 17.38 0.35
C PRO A 41 0.63 17.27 0.66
N ALA A 42 1.29 18.38 1.01
CA ALA A 42 2.73 18.41 1.29
C ALA A 42 3.17 17.38 2.36
N ALA A 43 2.35 17.16 3.39
CA ALA A 43 2.61 16.16 4.43
C ALA A 43 2.61 14.71 3.90
N VAL A 44 1.81 14.43 2.85
CA VAL A 44 1.78 13.14 2.17
C VAL A 44 2.98 13.02 1.22
N GLN A 45 3.26 14.08 0.43
CA GLN A 45 4.41 14.11 -0.49
C GLN A 45 5.75 13.88 0.22
N ALA A 46 5.95 14.49 1.39
CA ALA A 46 7.20 14.37 2.15
C ALA A 46 7.54 12.91 2.56
N ARG A 47 6.57 12.01 2.51
CA ARG A 47 6.71 10.59 2.87
C ARG A 47 6.82 9.66 1.64
N LEU A 48 6.65 10.20 0.43
CA LEU A 48 6.51 9.44 -0.81
C LEU A 48 7.62 9.79 -1.82
N GLU A 49 8.87 9.73 -1.36
CA GLU A 49 10.03 9.91 -2.23
C GLU A 49 9.94 8.96 -3.45
N GLY A 50 10.16 9.49 -4.66
CA GLY A 50 10.15 8.71 -5.91
C GLY A 50 8.77 8.49 -6.56
N TYR A 51 7.70 8.93 -5.92
CA TYR A 51 6.36 9.02 -6.50
C TYR A 51 6.08 10.42 -7.06
N SER A 52 5.13 10.51 -7.99
CA SER A 52 4.62 11.78 -8.50
C SER A 52 3.94 12.58 -7.37
N PRO A 53 4.08 13.92 -7.33
CA PRO A 53 3.31 14.77 -6.42
C PRO A 53 1.82 14.86 -6.80
N GLU A 54 1.45 14.28 -7.93
CA GLU A 54 0.11 14.23 -8.49
C GLU A 54 -0.35 12.76 -8.61
N ALA A 55 -1.65 12.52 -8.43
CA ALA A 55 -2.25 11.20 -8.53
C ALA A 55 -3.63 11.25 -9.18
N ALA A 56 -3.95 10.22 -9.98
CA ALA A 56 -5.21 10.12 -10.69
C ALA A 56 -6.28 9.46 -9.83
N VAL A 57 -7.50 9.99 -9.81
CA VAL A 57 -8.64 9.35 -9.15
C VAL A 57 -9.03 8.10 -9.93
N THR A 58 -8.94 6.93 -9.30
CA THR A 58 -9.28 5.66 -9.96
C THR A 58 -10.59 5.07 -9.46
N ARG A 59 -11.02 5.41 -8.24
CA ARG A 59 -12.27 4.91 -7.67
C ARG A 59 -12.89 5.90 -6.71
N ILE A 60 -14.21 5.96 -6.73
CA ILE A 60 -15.02 6.69 -5.75
C ILE A 60 -16.07 5.71 -5.22
N GLU A 61 -16.04 5.44 -3.92
CA GLU A 61 -17.01 4.64 -3.21
C GLU A 61 -17.86 5.57 -2.33
N LEU A 62 -19.13 5.73 -2.72
CA LEU A 62 -20.10 6.48 -1.93
C LEU A 62 -20.55 5.65 -0.75
N ARG A 63 -20.34 6.17 0.46
CA ARG A 63 -20.69 5.45 1.68
C ARG A 63 -21.93 6.07 2.32
N THR A 64 -22.75 5.22 2.92
CA THR A 64 -23.92 5.69 3.66
C THR A 64 -23.47 6.42 4.92
N SER A 65 -24.13 7.55 5.21
CA SER A 65 -23.97 8.29 6.47
C SER A 65 -24.06 7.34 7.67
N PRO A 66 -23.16 7.42 8.68
CA PRO A 66 -22.22 8.53 8.95
C PRO A 66 -20.82 8.34 8.37
N LYS A 67 -20.58 7.35 7.51
CA LYS A 67 -19.22 7.07 7.01
C LYS A 67 -18.84 8.07 5.91
N PRO A 68 -17.62 8.65 5.93
CA PRO A 68 -17.14 9.50 4.85
C PRO A 68 -17.02 8.69 3.56
N ASP A 69 -17.16 9.36 2.41
CA ASP A 69 -16.90 8.75 1.09
C ASP A 69 -15.46 8.24 1.03
N ARG A 70 -15.19 7.20 0.24
CA ARG A 70 -13.82 6.73 0.01
C ARG A 70 -13.38 7.04 -1.42
N ILE A 71 -12.26 7.72 -1.55
CA ILE A 71 -11.66 8.06 -2.83
C ILE A 71 -10.33 7.34 -2.93
N GLU A 72 -10.14 6.55 -3.98
CA GLU A 72 -8.84 5.92 -4.26
C GLU A 72 -8.14 6.68 -5.38
N LEU A 73 -6.88 7.01 -5.12
CA LEU A 73 -5.98 7.66 -6.05
C LEU A 73 -4.87 6.69 -6.45
N GLU A 74 -4.45 6.70 -7.71
CA GLU A 74 -3.26 6.01 -8.18
C GLU A 74 -2.14 7.01 -8.43
N ALA A 75 -1.05 6.86 -7.68
CA ALA A 75 0.18 7.61 -7.87
C ALA A 75 1.08 6.92 -8.87
N ASP A 76 1.62 7.70 -9.79
CA ASP A 76 2.69 7.25 -10.65
C ASP A 76 4.01 7.17 -9.88
N CYS A 77 4.58 5.97 -9.81
CA CYS A 77 5.97 5.81 -9.41
C CYS A 77 6.88 5.93 -10.64
N ARG A 78 7.88 6.79 -10.54
CA ARG A 78 8.81 7.10 -11.65
C ARG A 78 9.70 5.92 -12.03
N THR A 79 9.85 4.94 -11.14
CA THR A 79 10.54 3.69 -11.44
C THR A 79 9.61 2.78 -12.26
N PRO A 80 9.98 2.28 -13.44
CA PRO A 80 9.11 1.38 -14.21
C PRO A 80 8.73 0.11 -13.45
N LYS A 81 7.50 -0.41 -13.61
CA LYS A 81 6.98 -1.57 -12.85
C LYS A 81 7.86 -2.82 -13.03
N GLU A 82 8.40 -3.03 -14.22
CA GLU A 82 9.30 -4.12 -14.58
C GLU A 82 10.69 -4.04 -13.94
N LYS A 83 11.03 -2.94 -13.26
CA LYS A 83 12.27 -2.78 -12.50
C LYS A 83 12.05 -2.81 -10.99
N ARG A 84 10.82 -3.06 -10.54
CA ARG A 84 10.45 -3.06 -9.12
C ARG A 84 10.47 -4.49 -8.57
N PRO A 85 10.96 -4.70 -7.35
CA PRO A 85 10.85 -6.00 -6.71
C PRO A 85 9.38 -6.31 -6.42
N VAL A 86 8.92 -7.49 -6.82
CA VAL A 86 7.57 -7.99 -6.53
C VAL A 86 7.64 -8.89 -5.31
N VAL A 87 6.80 -8.58 -4.33
CA VAL A 87 6.65 -9.36 -3.11
C VAL A 87 5.21 -9.84 -3.02
N VAL A 88 5.01 -11.15 -3.07
CA VAL A 88 3.68 -11.74 -2.90
C VAL A 88 3.58 -12.37 -1.52
N LEU A 89 2.62 -11.91 -0.73
CA LEU A 89 2.36 -12.34 0.63
C LEU A 89 1.10 -13.19 0.71
N ASN A 90 1.14 -14.26 1.52
CA ASN A 90 -0.04 -15.10 1.76
C ASN A 90 -0.97 -14.42 2.77
N SER A 91 -2.10 -13.90 2.31
CA SER A 91 -3.07 -13.20 3.17
C SER A 91 -3.72 -14.11 4.21
N ASP A 92 -3.84 -15.42 3.95
CA ASP A 92 -4.46 -16.37 4.89
C ASP A 92 -3.57 -16.66 6.11
N ARG A 93 -2.27 -16.35 6.01
CA ARG A 93 -1.28 -16.59 7.07
C ARG A 93 -0.91 -15.34 7.85
N ILE A 94 -1.30 -14.17 7.36
CA ILE A 94 -0.99 -12.88 7.96
C ILE A 94 -2.30 -12.25 8.43
N ARG A 95 -2.40 -11.97 9.73
CA ARG A 95 -3.53 -11.23 10.30
C ARG A 95 -3.64 -9.86 9.63
N ASP A 96 -4.85 -9.45 9.24
CA ASP A 96 -5.13 -8.16 8.60
C ASP A 96 -4.53 -6.96 9.36
N SER A 97 -4.52 -7.02 10.69
CA SER A 97 -3.94 -5.99 11.55
C SER A 97 -2.42 -5.78 11.36
N LEU A 98 -1.73 -6.73 10.72
CA LEU A 98 -0.29 -6.69 10.47
C LEU A 98 0.04 -6.31 9.02
N HIS A 99 -0.94 -6.16 8.14
CA HIS A 99 -0.71 -5.89 6.71
C HIS A 99 0.06 -4.58 6.52
N GLU A 100 -0.39 -3.51 7.18
CA GLU A 100 0.28 -2.20 7.11
C GLU A 100 1.71 -2.26 7.64
N SER A 101 1.94 -2.98 8.74
CA SER A 101 3.27 -3.13 9.35
C SER A 101 4.21 -3.94 8.45
N ALA A 102 3.72 -5.00 7.80
CA ALA A 102 4.49 -5.80 6.86
C ALA A 102 4.87 -5.01 5.60
N GLU A 103 3.92 -4.25 5.03
CA GLU A 103 4.20 -3.36 3.89
C GLU A 103 5.19 -2.25 4.26
N ALA A 104 5.03 -1.65 5.44
CA ALA A 104 5.96 -0.62 5.92
C ALA A 104 7.37 -1.18 6.10
N HIS A 105 7.51 -2.41 6.60
CA HIS A 105 8.80 -3.10 6.65
C HIS A 105 9.39 -3.30 5.26
N LEU A 106 8.63 -3.88 4.32
CA LEU A 106 9.06 -4.10 2.94
C LEU A 106 9.53 -2.80 2.26
N ARG A 107 8.81 -1.69 2.47
CA ARG A 107 9.14 -0.39 1.90
C ARG A 107 10.38 0.26 2.53
N LYS A 108 10.76 -0.11 3.76
CA LYS A 108 12.02 0.32 4.39
C LYS A 108 13.22 -0.41 3.81
N THR A 109 13.04 -1.68 3.47
CA THR A 109 14.15 -2.57 3.09
C THR A 109 14.32 -2.68 1.58
N LEU A 110 13.24 -2.50 0.81
CA LEU A 110 13.23 -2.59 -0.65
C LEU A 110 12.85 -1.24 -1.27
N ARG A 111 13.47 -0.93 -2.41
CA ARG A 111 13.16 0.29 -3.15
C ARG A 111 11.97 0.06 -4.08
N PHE A 112 10.85 0.73 -3.81
CA PHE A 112 9.59 0.66 -4.59
C PHE A 112 9.02 -0.76 -4.76
N PRO A 113 8.88 -1.57 -3.70
CA PRO A 113 8.34 -2.91 -3.84
C PRO A 113 6.88 -2.87 -4.30
N LEU A 114 6.54 -3.77 -5.22
CA LEU A 114 5.14 -4.09 -5.55
C LEU A 114 4.70 -5.20 -4.59
N VAL A 115 3.81 -4.88 -3.66
CA VAL A 115 3.30 -5.85 -2.68
C VAL A 115 1.94 -6.35 -3.13
N SER A 116 1.81 -7.67 -3.26
CA SER A 116 0.57 -8.34 -3.62
C SER A 116 0.15 -9.30 -2.51
N TRP A 117 -1.12 -9.25 -2.13
CA TRP A 117 -1.71 -10.15 -1.16
C TRP A 117 -2.52 -11.22 -1.89
N GLU A 118 -2.16 -12.48 -1.71
CA GLU A 118 -2.85 -13.60 -2.35
C GLU A 118 -3.34 -14.61 -1.32
N HIS A 119 -4.59 -15.05 -1.48
CA HIS A 119 -5.11 -16.22 -0.78
C HIS A 119 -4.43 -17.47 -1.35
N SER A 120 -3.86 -18.30 -0.48
CA SER A 120 -3.14 -19.49 -0.90
C SER A 120 -3.26 -20.58 0.16
N PRO A 121 -3.71 -21.79 -0.22
CA PRO A 121 -3.78 -22.93 0.69
C PRO A 121 -2.39 -23.52 1.00
N HIS A 122 -1.34 -23.08 0.31
CA HIS A 122 0.01 -23.65 0.48
C HIS A 122 0.65 -23.25 1.81
N PRO A 123 1.39 -24.17 2.46
CA PRO A 123 2.06 -23.93 3.74
C PRO A 123 3.32 -23.04 3.64
N ASP A 124 3.95 -22.94 2.46
CA ASP A 124 5.19 -22.18 2.22
C ASP A 124 5.08 -21.25 0.99
N PRO A 125 5.84 -20.13 0.94
CA PRO A 125 6.19 -19.22 2.02
C PRO A 125 5.22 -18.03 1.99
N VAL A 126 5.10 -17.43 3.17
CA VAL A 126 4.58 -16.10 3.44
C VAL A 126 5.08 -15.01 2.47
N VAL A 127 6.12 -15.27 1.66
CA VAL A 127 6.80 -14.33 0.76
C VAL A 127 7.29 -15.02 -0.51
N ARG A 128 6.71 -14.74 -1.69
CA ARG A 128 7.38 -14.95 -2.99
C ARG A 128 8.04 -13.65 -3.41
N PHE A 129 9.31 -13.71 -3.78
CA PHE A 129 10.09 -12.53 -4.13
C PHE A 129 10.59 -12.64 -5.57
N HIS A 130 10.49 -11.56 -6.32
CA HIS A 130 11.12 -11.43 -7.62
C HIS A 130 11.72 -10.04 -7.77
N ASP A 131 13.04 -9.96 -7.81
CA ASP A 131 13.75 -8.73 -8.15
C ASP A 131 14.27 -8.82 -9.59
N PRO A 132 13.68 -8.04 -10.52
CA PRO A 132 14.09 -8.04 -11.91
C PRO A 132 15.45 -7.37 -12.14
N VAL A 133 15.94 -6.54 -11.21
CA VAL A 133 17.24 -5.86 -11.31
C VAL A 133 18.38 -6.80 -10.99
N THR A 134 18.24 -7.61 -9.93
CA THR A 134 19.24 -8.60 -9.52
C THR A 134 18.99 -10.00 -10.07
N ASN A 135 17.83 -10.20 -10.72
CA ASN A 135 17.30 -11.51 -11.12
C ASN A 135 17.18 -12.51 -9.95
N HIS A 136 17.12 -12.01 -8.72
CA HIS A 136 16.92 -12.83 -7.53
C HIS A 136 15.45 -13.25 -7.41
N LYS A 137 15.23 -14.54 -7.19
CA LYS A 137 13.91 -15.13 -6.92
C LYS A 137 13.73 -15.52 -5.45
N THR A 138 14.80 -15.34 -4.67
CA THR A 138 14.83 -15.62 -3.23
C THR A 138 14.74 -14.30 -2.49
N CYS A 139 13.82 -14.22 -1.53
CA CYS A 139 13.72 -13.07 -0.64
C CYS A 139 15.06 -12.90 0.11
N PRO A 140 15.66 -11.70 0.14
CA PRO A 140 16.88 -11.46 0.90
C PRO A 140 16.70 -11.89 2.37
N PRO A 141 17.70 -12.53 3.01
CA PRO A 141 17.58 -13.05 4.37
C PRO A 141 17.10 -12.01 5.39
N GLU A 142 17.57 -10.77 5.27
CA GLU A 142 17.20 -9.63 6.12
C GLU A 142 15.73 -9.22 5.98
N VAL A 143 15.20 -9.25 4.74
CA VAL A 143 13.78 -8.97 4.47
C VAL A 143 12.93 -10.10 5.03
N ARG A 144 13.35 -11.36 4.83
CA ARG A 144 12.64 -12.53 5.32
C ARG A 144 12.62 -12.58 6.85
N ALA A 145 13.76 -12.33 7.50
CA ALA A 145 13.87 -12.34 8.96
C ALA A 145 12.99 -11.28 9.60
N GLY A 146 13.02 -10.04 9.10
CA GLY A 146 12.18 -8.96 9.61
C GLY A 146 10.68 -9.21 9.41
N LEU A 147 10.29 -9.83 8.29
CA LEU A 147 8.91 -10.27 8.10
C LEU A 147 8.51 -11.39 9.07
N ILE A 148 9.36 -12.39 9.28
CA ILE A 148 9.05 -13.48 10.23
C ILE A 148 8.88 -12.94 11.65
N GLU A 149 9.78 -12.08 12.11
CA GLU A 149 9.71 -11.45 13.44
C GLU A 149 8.41 -10.65 13.63
N LEU A 150 8.02 -9.88 12.60
CA LEU A 150 6.80 -9.06 12.62
C LEU A 150 5.53 -9.92 12.63
N LEU A 151 5.54 -11.04 11.92
CA LEU A 151 4.38 -11.89 11.71
C LEU A 151 4.21 -12.96 12.80
N TYR A 152 5.32 -13.40 13.40
CA TYR A 152 5.38 -14.46 14.39
C TYR A 152 6.34 -14.09 15.53
N PRO A 153 6.01 -13.08 16.36
CA PRO A 153 6.89 -12.63 17.45
C PRO A 153 7.18 -13.72 18.51
N GLU A 154 6.38 -14.79 18.54
CA GLU A 154 6.53 -15.92 19.46
C GLU A 154 7.30 -17.12 18.86
N MET A 155 7.65 -17.07 17.57
CA MET A 155 8.49 -18.10 16.97
C MET A 155 9.96 -17.76 17.21
N GLU A 156 10.59 -18.46 18.16
CA GLU A 156 12.05 -18.44 18.29
C GLU A 156 12.69 -18.81 16.94
N ILE A 157 13.61 -17.96 16.48
CA ILE A 157 14.45 -18.21 15.32
C ILE A 157 15.39 -19.36 15.69
N GLY A 158 14.94 -20.60 15.51
CA GLY A 158 15.68 -21.77 15.97
C GLY A 158 14.98 -23.10 15.72
N ALA A 159 14.84 -23.51 14.47
CA ALA A 159 14.84 -24.93 14.14
C ALA A 159 15.32 -25.12 12.69
N PRO A 160 16.46 -25.78 12.46
CA PRO A 160 16.78 -26.31 11.14
C PRO A 160 15.85 -27.47 10.84
N VAL A 161 15.34 -27.54 9.61
CA VAL A 161 14.83 -28.80 9.03
C VAL A 161 15.95 -29.39 8.19
#